data_AF-A0A965S3L0-F1
#
_entry.id   AF-A0A965S3L0-F1
#
_cell.length_a   1.000
_cell.length_b   1.000
_cell.length_c   1.000
_cell.angle_alpha   90.00
_cell.angle_beta   90.00
_cell.angle_gamma   90.00
#
_symmetry.space_group_name_H-M   'P 1'
#
loop_
_entity.id
_entity.type
_entity.pdbx_description
1 polymer ?
#
loop_
_entity_poly.entity_id
_entity_poly.type
_entity_poly.pdbx_seq_one_letter_code
_entity_poly.pdbx_strand_id
1 'polypeptide(L)'
;REKASMGDAVKGNEKQLESLRKDIIRKTADTQKEIDSAKTNITKTKEELKQTRLNISKLQTDRDKYESSGDTKNYIETSKALSKEYDKINPLKEKIAEQTKQISTAREKAREIGFTAIRKDMIDVNKQDGLSEEQVTKATEELKQKQQTAIGGGRRSVKDSQDSLAKATREGAQGGMRSIFNPNIHSNALSSPITYWGKERAESNSHTIEMPGGIRIQTSKGISISKAEEARVIFHEYGHEIENGNVEAHDLCTEFLNKRTAGEKVEKFQKVMRGYRYKAWEEGSPDNFGKAFAEIYPERDTTNCAYYTGKRYGETQLGPNSKFLASTEVYSMGMELLYANPAKFAEVDPEWFDLISGIATGRLLKKTRGVQ
;
A
#
# COMPACT_ATOMS: atom_id res chain seq x y z
N ARG A 1 -25.32 -0.97 -20.35
CA ARG A 1 -24.63 0.32 -20.54
C ARG A 1 -23.17 0.03 -20.89
N GLU A 2 -22.53 0.84 -21.72
CA GLU A 2 -21.17 0.64 -22.21
C GLU A 2 -20.15 0.66 -21.06
N LYS A 3 -19.23 -0.32 -21.02
CA LYS A 3 -18.14 -0.41 -20.02
C LYS A 3 -17.19 0.78 -20.17
N ALA A 4 -16.57 1.24 -19.07
CA ALA A 4 -15.53 2.26 -19.19
C ALA A 4 -14.29 1.70 -19.88
N SER A 5 -13.59 2.52 -20.69
CA SER A 5 -12.30 2.16 -21.27
C SER A 5 -11.16 2.93 -20.61
N MET A 6 -10.16 2.22 -20.07
CA MET A 6 -8.92 2.77 -19.55
C MET A 6 -8.14 3.52 -20.63
N GLY A 7 -8.06 2.96 -21.84
CA GLY A 7 -7.36 3.59 -22.95
C GLY A 7 -7.90 4.99 -23.26
N ASP A 8 -9.22 5.15 -23.29
CA ASP A 8 -9.87 6.43 -23.58
C ASP A 8 -9.79 7.40 -22.39
N ALA A 9 -10.00 6.89 -21.16
CA ALA A 9 -9.92 7.69 -19.95
C ALA A 9 -8.53 8.30 -19.75
N VAL A 10 -7.46 7.52 -20.02
CA VAL A 10 -6.07 7.98 -19.93
C VAL A 10 -5.72 8.93 -21.07
N LYS A 11 -6.03 8.60 -22.33
CA LYS A 11 -5.74 9.49 -23.47
C LYS A 11 -6.33 10.89 -23.31
N GLY A 12 -7.53 11.00 -22.75
CA GLY A 12 -8.17 12.29 -22.47
C GLY A 12 -7.52 13.11 -21.34
N ASN A 13 -6.65 12.50 -20.53
CA ASN A 13 -6.07 13.10 -19.33
C ASN A 13 -4.53 12.99 -19.27
N GLU A 14 -3.89 12.49 -20.33
CA GLU A 14 -2.47 12.12 -20.36
C GLU A 14 -1.56 13.26 -19.92
N LYS A 15 -1.82 14.47 -20.42
CA LYS A 15 -1.03 15.67 -20.07
C LYS A 15 -1.11 16.02 -18.58
N GLN A 16 -2.30 15.95 -17.99
CA GLN A 16 -2.51 16.26 -16.57
C GLN A 16 -1.86 15.20 -15.68
N LEU A 17 -2.05 13.92 -16.02
CA LEU A 17 -1.46 12.79 -15.30
C LEU A 17 0.07 12.82 -15.37
N GLU A 18 0.64 13.06 -16.55
CA GLU A 18 2.08 13.21 -16.73
C GLU A 18 2.63 14.42 -15.96
N SER A 19 1.92 15.56 -15.98
CA SER A 19 2.30 16.74 -15.23
C SER A 19 2.30 16.48 -13.72
N LEU A 20 1.27 15.80 -13.20
CA LEU A 20 1.19 15.40 -11.79
C LEU A 20 2.38 14.53 -11.40
N ARG A 21 2.64 13.48 -12.19
CA ARG A 21 3.75 12.55 -11.99
C ARG A 21 5.10 13.27 -11.95
N LYS A 22 5.38 14.09 -12.97
CA LYS A 22 6.64 14.85 -13.08
C LYS A 22 6.82 15.84 -11.93
N ASP A 23 5.74 16.50 -11.50
CA ASP A 23 5.80 17.43 -10.37
C ASP A 23 6.14 16.72 -9.06
N ILE A 24 5.53 15.56 -8.79
CA ILE A 24 5.83 14.73 -7.61
C ILE A 24 7.28 14.28 -7.63
N ILE A 25 7.75 13.67 -8.73
CA ILE A 25 9.14 13.19 -8.86
C ILE A 25 10.12 14.33 -8.65
N ARG A 26 9.90 15.48 -9.30
CA ARG A 26 10.78 16.64 -9.19
C ARG A 26 10.84 17.19 -7.76
N LYS A 27 9.69 17.37 -7.10
CA LYS A 27 9.63 17.95 -5.74
C LYS A 27 10.19 17.01 -4.66
N THR A 28 10.20 15.72 -4.91
CA THR A 28 10.70 14.70 -3.97
C THR A 28 12.14 14.28 -4.23
N ALA A 29 12.76 14.74 -5.32
CA ALA A 29 14.09 14.28 -5.76
C ALA A 29 15.16 14.31 -4.66
N ASP A 30 15.25 15.41 -3.90
CA ASP A 30 16.25 15.51 -2.83
C ASP A 30 15.93 14.63 -1.62
N THR A 31 14.65 14.53 -1.25
CA THR A 31 14.19 13.60 -0.21
C THR A 31 14.45 12.14 -0.63
N GLN A 32 14.31 11.81 -1.91
CA GLN A 32 14.57 10.47 -2.42
C GLN A 32 16.07 10.13 -2.37
N LYS A 33 16.95 11.08 -2.72
CA LYS A 33 18.40 10.93 -2.54
C LYS A 33 18.78 10.70 -1.07
N GLU A 34 18.13 11.40 -0.15
CA GLU A 34 18.33 11.20 1.30
C GLU A 34 17.96 9.77 1.72
N ILE A 35 16.79 9.28 1.28
CA ILE A 35 16.34 7.90 1.53
C ILE A 35 17.34 6.89 0.98
N ASP A 36 17.80 7.06 -0.26
CA ASP A 36 18.68 6.10 -0.93
C ASP A 36 20.08 6.08 -0.31
N SER A 37 20.59 7.25 0.08
CA SER A 37 21.85 7.36 0.84
C SER A 37 21.75 6.66 2.19
N ALA A 38 20.68 6.92 2.96
CA ALA A 38 20.47 6.29 4.25
C ALA A 38 20.28 4.75 4.13
N LYS A 39 19.59 4.28 3.09
CA LYS A 39 19.45 2.83 2.77
C LYS A 39 20.80 2.17 2.45
N THR A 40 21.69 2.87 1.76
CA THR A 40 23.03 2.36 1.47
C THR A 40 23.85 2.23 2.76
N ASN A 41 23.79 3.27 3.62
CA ASN A 41 24.52 3.29 4.89
C ASN A 41 24.02 2.23 5.88
N ILE A 42 22.70 2.03 6.00
CA ILE A 42 22.15 0.98 6.87
C ILE A 42 22.51 -0.42 6.40
N THR A 43 22.58 -0.64 5.08
CA THR A 43 23.00 -1.94 4.51
C THR A 43 24.45 -2.25 4.88
N LYS A 44 25.34 -1.27 4.70
CA LYS A 44 26.75 -1.39 5.11
C LYS A 44 26.89 -1.66 6.61
N THR A 45 26.17 -0.90 7.44
CA THR A 45 26.23 -1.03 8.91
C THR A 45 25.68 -2.39 9.38
N LYS A 46 24.65 -2.93 8.72
CA LYS A 46 24.14 -4.28 8.98
C LYS A 46 25.15 -5.37 8.64
N GLU A 47 25.87 -5.24 7.53
CA GLU A 47 26.92 -6.21 7.17
C GLU A 47 28.11 -6.14 8.14
N GLU A 48 28.50 -4.94 8.57
CA GLU A 48 29.52 -4.77 9.62
C GLU A 48 29.09 -5.45 10.94
N LEU A 49 27.83 -5.30 11.34
CA LEU A 49 27.29 -5.95 12.55
C LEU A 49 27.27 -7.48 12.41
N LYS A 50 26.91 -7.99 11.23
CA LYS A 50 26.95 -9.43 10.93
C LYS A 50 28.38 -9.96 11.00
N GLN A 51 29.35 -9.26 10.41
CA GLN A 51 30.76 -9.65 10.47
C GLN A 51 31.30 -9.62 11.90
N THR A 52 30.93 -8.60 12.69
CA THR A 52 31.27 -8.50 14.11
C THR A 52 30.76 -9.72 14.88
N ARG A 53 29.51 -10.14 14.65
CA ARG A 53 28.93 -11.34 15.28
C ARG A 53 29.67 -12.62 14.88
N LEU A 54 30.07 -12.74 13.62
CA LEU A 54 30.86 -13.89 13.15
C LEU A 54 32.24 -13.92 13.82
N ASN A 55 32.89 -12.77 13.97
CA ASN A 55 34.18 -12.67 14.66
C ASN A 55 34.07 -13.05 16.14
N ILE A 56 33.02 -12.57 16.83
CA ILE A 56 32.71 -12.93 18.23
C ILE A 56 32.57 -14.45 18.34
N SER A 57 31.77 -15.07 17.47
CA SER A 57 31.56 -16.53 17.51
C SER A 57 32.88 -17.30 17.37
N LYS A 58 33.78 -16.88 16.46
CA LYS A 58 35.08 -17.51 16.28
C LYS A 58 35.97 -17.35 17.51
N LEU A 59 36.08 -16.12 18.02
CA LEU A 59 36.89 -15.79 19.19
C LEU A 59 36.39 -16.51 20.45
N GLN A 60 35.08 -16.72 20.59
CA GLN A 60 34.51 -17.54 21.66
C GLN A 60 34.98 -18.99 21.56
N THR A 61 34.87 -19.61 20.38
CA THR A 61 35.36 -20.98 20.15
C THR A 61 36.85 -21.11 20.45
N ASP A 62 37.67 -20.16 20.00
CA ASP A 62 39.12 -20.16 20.24
C ASP A 62 39.44 -19.99 21.73
N ARG A 63 38.75 -19.07 22.41
CA ARG A 63 38.93 -18.84 23.85
C ARG A 63 38.62 -20.09 24.66
N ASP A 64 37.49 -20.74 24.39
CA ASP A 64 37.06 -21.94 25.11
C ASP A 64 38.03 -23.12 24.85
N LYS A 65 38.62 -23.20 23.65
CA LYS A 65 39.71 -24.14 23.33
C LYS A 65 40.97 -23.85 24.15
N TYR A 66 41.40 -22.58 24.23
CA TYR A 66 42.59 -22.22 25.00
C TYR A 66 42.42 -22.47 26.48
N GLU A 67 41.23 -22.15 27.03
CA GLU A 67 40.85 -22.48 28.41
C GLU A 67 40.97 -23.99 28.68
N SER A 68 40.41 -24.82 27.79
CA SER A 68 40.46 -26.29 27.91
C SER A 68 41.88 -26.86 27.81
N SER A 69 42.77 -26.20 27.06
CA SER A 69 44.17 -26.63 26.88
C SER A 69 45.14 -26.10 27.95
N GLY A 70 44.70 -25.19 28.82
CA GLY A 70 45.56 -24.53 29.81
C GLY A 70 46.47 -23.42 29.24
N ASP A 71 46.29 -23.04 27.96
CA ASP A 71 47.07 -21.98 27.31
C ASP A 71 46.62 -20.59 27.77
N THR A 72 47.15 -20.18 28.92
CA THR A 72 46.75 -18.95 29.62
C THR A 72 47.06 -17.68 28.81
N LYS A 73 48.15 -17.68 28.02
CA LYS A 73 48.53 -16.50 27.23
C LYS A 73 47.52 -16.25 26.12
N ASN A 74 47.25 -17.28 25.31
CA ASN A 74 46.31 -17.16 24.20
C ASN A 74 44.87 -16.95 24.70
N TYR A 75 44.50 -17.51 25.85
CA TYR A 75 43.22 -17.23 26.50
C TYR A 75 43.06 -15.73 26.83
N ILE A 76 44.06 -15.10 27.46
CA ILE A 76 44.01 -13.67 27.84
C ILE A 76 43.96 -12.79 26.60
N GLU A 77 44.79 -13.07 25.59
CA GLU A 77 44.83 -12.30 24.33
C GLU A 77 43.49 -12.41 23.58
N THR A 78 42.94 -13.61 23.46
CA THR A 78 41.65 -13.86 22.82
C THR A 78 40.50 -13.21 23.59
N SER A 79 40.53 -13.24 24.92
CA SER A 79 39.52 -12.58 25.76
C SER A 79 39.51 -11.07 25.58
N LYS A 80 40.69 -10.44 25.45
CA LYS A 80 40.80 -9.00 25.14
C LYS A 80 40.26 -8.68 23.74
N ALA A 81 40.59 -9.51 22.74
CA ALA A 81 40.06 -9.34 21.39
C ALA A 81 38.53 -9.50 21.35
N LEU A 82 38.00 -10.49 22.07
CA LEU A 82 36.56 -10.74 22.20
C LEU A 82 35.83 -9.54 22.81
N SER A 83 36.36 -8.97 23.90
CA SER A 83 35.79 -7.75 24.51
C SER A 83 35.71 -6.60 23.51
N LYS A 84 36.80 -6.36 22.73
CA LYS A 84 36.81 -5.31 21.71
C LYS A 84 35.77 -5.51 20.62
N GLU A 85 35.47 -6.75 20.23
CA GLU A 85 34.41 -7.01 19.26
C GLU A 85 33.02 -6.79 19.87
N TYR A 86 32.80 -7.16 21.14
CA TYR A 86 31.55 -6.86 21.84
C TYR A 86 31.28 -5.36 21.94
N ASP A 87 32.31 -4.56 22.19
CA ASP A 87 32.22 -3.09 22.30
C ASP A 87 31.71 -2.44 21.00
N LYS A 88 31.85 -3.10 19.84
CA LYS A 88 31.35 -2.61 18.56
C LYS A 88 29.85 -2.81 18.37
N ILE A 89 29.21 -3.75 19.08
CA ILE A 89 27.81 -4.12 18.82
C ILE A 89 26.84 -2.97 19.08
N ASN A 90 26.94 -2.32 20.24
CA ASN A 90 25.99 -1.28 20.64
C ASN A 90 26.05 -0.04 19.73
N PRO A 91 27.24 0.51 19.41
CA PRO A 91 27.35 1.61 18.45
C PRO A 91 26.78 1.27 17.07
N LEU A 92 26.98 0.03 16.58
CA LEU A 92 26.42 -0.40 15.29
C LEU A 92 24.89 -0.49 15.35
N LYS A 93 24.31 -1.00 16.44
CA LYS A 93 22.85 -1.03 16.64
C LYS A 93 22.25 0.38 16.72
N GLU A 94 22.91 1.30 17.43
CA GLU A 94 22.48 2.70 17.53
C GLU A 94 22.50 3.39 16.17
N LYS A 95 23.57 3.22 15.38
CA LYS A 95 23.65 3.72 14.00
C LYS A 95 22.53 3.18 13.12
N ILE A 96 22.23 1.89 13.21
CA ILE A 96 21.11 1.28 12.46
C ILE A 96 19.78 1.90 12.88
N ALA A 97 19.55 2.10 14.18
CA ALA A 97 18.32 2.71 14.68
C ALA A 97 18.17 4.17 14.21
N GLU A 98 19.24 4.96 14.27
CA GLU A 98 19.26 6.35 13.80
C GLU A 98 18.96 6.44 12.30
N GLN A 99 19.65 5.63 11.48
CA GLN A 99 19.42 5.59 10.03
C GLN A 99 18.00 5.12 9.69
N THR A 100 17.46 4.16 10.45
CA THR A 100 16.07 3.71 10.27
C THR A 100 15.09 4.85 10.55
N LYS A 101 15.33 5.65 11.60
CA LYS A 101 14.53 6.82 11.92
C LYS A 101 14.61 7.89 10.82
N GLN A 102 15.82 8.18 10.32
CA GLN A 102 16.04 9.12 9.21
C GLN A 102 15.26 8.69 7.95
N ILE A 103 15.35 7.41 7.57
CA ILE A 103 14.57 6.85 6.45
C ILE A 103 13.07 7.01 6.67
N SER A 104 12.58 6.75 7.89
CA SER A 104 11.16 6.90 8.22
C SER A 104 10.68 8.34 8.05
N THR A 105 11.42 9.30 8.61
CA THR A 105 11.09 10.74 8.50
C THR A 105 11.16 11.24 7.06
N ALA A 106 12.18 10.85 6.29
CA ALA A 106 12.28 11.23 4.89
C ALA A 106 11.15 10.61 4.04
N ARG A 107 10.74 9.36 4.33
CA ARG A 107 9.58 8.73 3.67
C ARG A 107 8.26 9.43 3.99
N GLU A 108 8.09 9.93 5.21
CA GLU A 108 6.91 10.72 5.59
C GLU A 108 6.88 12.03 4.81
N LYS A 109 7.98 12.77 4.78
CA LYS A 109 8.11 13.99 3.98
C LYS A 109 7.86 13.77 2.49
N ALA A 110 8.41 12.70 1.90
CA ALA A 110 8.17 12.35 0.49
C ALA A 110 6.69 12.06 0.22
N ARG A 111 6.01 11.39 1.15
CA ARG A 111 4.58 11.10 1.08
C ARG A 111 3.74 12.37 1.17
N GLU A 112 4.04 13.27 2.08
CA GLU A 112 3.34 14.56 2.21
C GLU A 112 3.45 15.40 0.94
N ILE A 113 4.64 15.45 0.33
CA ILE A 113 4.85 16.15 -0.95
C ILE A 113 3.97 15.52 -2.04
N GLY A 114 3.97 14.19 -2.15
CA GLY A 114 3.15 13.46 -3.13
C GLY A 114 1.65 13.69 -2.91
N PHE A 115 1.19 13.59 -1.66
CA PHE A 115 -0.21 13.79 -1.29
C PHE A 115 -0.65 15.22 -1.55
N THR A 116 0.20 16.21 -1.29
CA THR A 116 -0.09 17.62 -1.59
C THR A 116 -0.27 17.87 -3.09
N ALA A 117 0.54 17.23 -3.93
CA ALA A 117 0.40 17.34 -5.38
C ALA A 117 -0.89 16.66 -5.88
N ILE A 118 -1.22 15.48 -5.36
CA ILE A 118 -2.47 14.77 -5.69
C ILE A 118 -3.68 15.57 -5.20
N ARG A 119 -3.61 16.19 -4.02
CA ARG A 119 -4.66 17.09 -3.50
C ARG A 119 -4.90 18.25 -4.44
N LYS A 120 -3.83 18.85 -4.97
CA LYS A 120 -3.94 19.94 -5.94
C LYS A 120 -4.67 19.47 -7.20
N ASP A 121 -4.30 18.30 -7.72
CA ASP A 121 -4.97 17.71 -8.88
C ASP A 121 -6.46 17.44 -8.61
N MET A 122 -6.80 16.90 -7.43
CA MET A 122 -8.18 16.73 -6.98
C MET A 122 -8.96 18.06 -6.94
N ILE A 123 -8.36 19.14 -6.43
CA ILE A 123 -8.99 20.47 -6.43
C ILE A 123 -9.21 20.95 -7.87
N ASP A 124 -8.23 20.77 -8.76
CA ASP A 124 -8.34 21.13 -10.16
C ASP A 124 -9.47 20.35 -10.87
N VAL A 125 -9.63 19.05 -10.57
CA VAL A 125 -10.77 18.23 -11.04
C VAL A 125 -12.10 18.80 -10.56
N ASN A 126 -12.24 19.09 -9.27
CA ASN A 126 -13.47 19.67 -8.72
C ASN A 126 -13.80 21.04 -9.34
N LYS A 127 -12.78 21.86 -9.61
CA LYS A 127 -12.95 23.14 -10.29
C LYS A 127 -13.45 22.97 -11.73
N GLN A 128 -12.98 21.94 -12.44
CA GLN A 128 -13.50 21.58 -13.77
C GLN A 128 -14.98 21.19 -13.71
N ASP A 129 -15.41 20.60 -12.58
CA ASP A 129 -16.80 20.23 -12.32
C ASP A 129 -17.64 21.40 -11.75
N GLY A 130 -17.09 22.61 -11.71
CA GLY A 130 -17.80 23.81 -11.25
C GLY A 130 -17.89 23.96 -9.73
N LEU A 131 -17.13 23.18 -8.96
CA LEU A 131 -17.09 23.29 -7.50
C LEU A 131 -15.99 24.25 -7.05
N SER A 132 -16.30 25.08 -6.05
CA SER A 132 -15.32 25.95 -5.40
C SER A 132 -14.43 25.18 -4.41
N GLU A 133 -13.25 25.73 -4.12
CA GLU A 133 -12.35 25.15 -3.11
C GLU A 133 -12.98 25.11 -1.70
N GLU A 134 -13.85 26.08 -1.39
CA GLU A 134 -14.64 26.10 -0.15
C GLU A 134 -15.61 24.93 -0.06
N GLN A 135 -16.31 24.61 -1.17
CA GLN A 135 -17.21 23.44 -1.24
C GLN A 135 -16.44 22.14 -1.05
N VAL A 136 -15.26 22.00 -1.69
CA VAL A 136 -14.39 20.82 -1.53
C VAL A 136 -13.88 20.71 -0.10
N THR A 137 -13.49 21.83 0.52
CA THR A 137 -13.03 21.87 1.91
C THR A 137 -14.15 21.47 2.87
N LYS A 138 -15.36 21.98 2.65
CA LYS A 138 -16.55 21.60 3.43
C LYS A 138 -16.85 20.10 3.31
N ALA A 139 -16.87 19.56 2.09
CA ALA A 139 -17.08 18.13 1.86
C ALA A 139 -15.99 17.26 2.52
N THR A 140 -14.75 17.74 2.54
CA THR A 140 -13.64 17.06 3.24
C THR A 140 -13.85 17.03 4.76
N GLU A 141 -14.31 18.12 5.37
CA GLU A 141 -14.61 18.16 6.80
C GLU A 141 -15.83 17.30 7.15
N GLU A 142 -16.89 17.34 6.33
CA GLU A 142 -18.05 16.44 6.50
C GLU A 142 -17.63 14.96 6.44
N LEU A 143 -16.75 14.59 5.52
CA LEU A 143 -16.19 13.24 5.44
C LEU A 143 -15.41 12.87 6.71
N LYS A 144 -14.61 13.79 7.26
CA LYS A 144 -13.88 13.57 8.52
C LYS A 144 -14.84 13.29 9.68
N GLN A 145 -15.94 14.04 9.81
CA GLN A 145 -16.95 13.82 10.84
C GLN A 145 -17.63 12.46 10.70
N LYS A 146 -17.98 12.06 9.46
CA LYS A 146 -18.50 10.71 9.18
C LYS A 146 -17.50 9.63 9.58
N GLN A 147 -16.23 9.77 9.21
CA GLN A 147 -15.18 8.78 9.52
C GLN A 147 -14.92 8.61 11.02
N GLN A 148 -15.03 9.68 11.81
CA GLN A 148 -14.86 9.63 13.27
C GLN A 148 -15.93 8.78 13.97
N THR A 149 -17.12 8.68 13.37
CA THR A 149 -18.27 7.94 13.92
C THR A 149 -18.52 6.60 13.20
N ALA A 150 -17.85 6.36 12.07
CA ALA A 150 -17.95 5.15 11.25
C ALA A 150 -17.22 3.95 11.89
N ILE A 151 -17.70 3.51 13.05
CA ILE A 151 -17.19 2.34 13.76
C ILE A 151 -18.28 1.27 13.80
N GLY A 152 -17.91 0.01 13.55
CA GLY A 152 -18.82 -1.13 13.66
C GLY A 152 -19.48 -1.17 15.05
N GLY A 153 -20.80 -1.37 15.10
CA GLY A 153 -21.60 -1.23 16.33
C GLY A 153 -21.36 -2.31 17.40
N GLY A 154 -20.56 -3.34 17.10
CA GLY A 154 -20.24 -4.40 18.05
C GLY A 154 -19.48 -3.88 19.27
N ARG A 155 -19.82 -4.34 20.47
CA ARG A 155 -19.18 -3.92 21.74
C ARG A 155 -17.65 -3.99 21.69
N ARG A 156 -17.12 -5.04 21.05
CA ARG A 156 -15.69 -5.22 20.83
C ARG A 156 -15.13 -4.12 19.92
N SER A 157 -15.77 -3.87 18.78
CA SER A 157 -15.31 -2.87 17.83
C SER A 157 -15.31 -1.48 18.43
N VAL A 158 -16.33 -1.12 19.21
CA VAL A 158 -16.35 0.14 19.97
C VAL A 158 -15.17 0.21 20.94
N LYS A 159 -14.91 -0.84 21.72
CA LYS A 159 -13.77 -0.88 22.65
C LYS A 159 -12.42 -0.76 21.94
N ASP A 160 -12.19 -1.59 20.93
CA ASP A 160 -10.92 -1.66 20.19
C ASP A 160 -10.69 -0.35 19.39
N SER A 161 -11.75 0.34 18.97
CA SER A 161 -11.65 1.65 18.31
C SER A 161 -11.13 2.78 19.21
N GLN A 162 -11.17 2.59 20.53
CA GLN A 162 -10.66 3.54 21.54
C GLN A 162 -9.28 3.16 22.07
N ASP A 163 -8.73 2.01 21.67
CA ASP A 163 -7.32 1.67 21.92
C ASP A 163 -6.45 2.75 21.26
N SER A 164 -5.49 3.31 22.01
CA SER A 164 -4.74 4.49 21.58
C SER A 164 -3.96 4.26 20.29
N LEU A 165 -3.37 3.07 20.13
CA LEU A 165 -2.60 2.72 18.95
C LEU A 165 -3.53 2.48 17.75
N ALA A 166 -4.62 1.74 17.96
CA ALA A 166 -5.60 1.47 16.90
C ALA A 166 -6.27 2.77 16.41
N LYS A 167 -6.61 3.66 17.34
CA LYS A 167 -7.19 4.97 17.07
C LYS A 167 -6.22 5.85 16.27
N ALA A 168 -4.98 5.99 16.74
CA ALA A 168 -3.97 6.80 16.06
C ALA A 168 -3.69 6.28 14.63
N THR A 169 -3.57 4.96 14.47
CA THR A 169 -3.33 4.33 13.17
C THR A 169 -4.51 4.54 12.22
N ARG A 170 -5.74 4.36 12.70
CA ARG A 170 -6.96 4.63 11.94
C ARG A 170 -7.02 6.09 11.50
N GLU A 171 -6.90 7.02 12.44
CA GLU A 171 -7.09 8.45 12.18
C GLU A 171 -6.00 9.00 11.26
N GLY A 172 -4.76 8.51 11.39
CA GLY A 172 -3.67 8.80 10.46
C GLY A 172 -3.97 8.29 9.05
N ALA A 173 -4.42 7.04 8.91
CA ALA A 173 -4.76 6.46 7.61
C ALA A 173 -5.93 7.19 6.94
N GLN A 174 -7.01 7.43 7.67
CA GLN A 174 -8.17 8.21 7.20
C GLN A 174 -7.78 9.65 6.85
N GLY A 175 -6.89 10.28 7.62
CA GLY A 175 -6.32 11.60 7.31
C GLY A 175 -5.55 11.61 5.99
N GLY A 176 -4.70 10.61 5.77
CA GLY A 176 -4.01 10.41 4.49
C GLY A 176 -4.99 10.24 3.34
N MET A 177 -6.02 9.42 3.47
CA MET A 177 -7.04 9.25 2.44
C MET A 177 -7.79 10.57 2.12
N ARG A 178 -8.23 11.32 3.15
CA ARG A 178 -8.87 12.64 2.95
C ARG A 178 -7.97 13.66 2.24
N SER A 179 -6.65 13.46 2.26
CA SER A 179 -5.72 14.36 1.57
C SER A 179 -5.67 14.13 0.06
N ILE A 180 -5.95 12.92 -0.42
CA ILE A 180 -5.76 12.53 -1.84
C ILE A 180 -7.05 12.16 -2.57
N PHE A 181 -8.12 11.82 -1.84
CA PHE A 181 -9.38 11.38 -2.45
C PHE A 181 -10.38 12.51 -2.58
N ASN A 182 -11.03 12.57 -3.73
CA ASN A 182 -12.12 13.50 -3.99
C ASN A 182 -13.34 13.18 -3.10
N PRO A 183 -13.70 14.04 -2.12
CA PRO A 183 -14.78 13.76 -1.19
C PRO A 183 -16.15 13.74 -1.87
N ASN A 184 -16.32 14.46 -2.99
CA ASN A 184 -17.60 14.50 -3.71
C ASN A 184 -17.87 13.22 -4.52
N ILE A 185 -16.85 12.38 -4.72
CA ILE A 185 -16.96 11.12 -5.46
C ILE A 185 -16.92 9.94 -4.50
N HIS A 186 -15.95 9.96 -3.58
CA HIS A 186 -15.59 8.79 -2.79
C HIS A 186 -16.15 8.81 -1.36
N SER A 187 -16.98 9.80 -0.99
CA SER A 187 -17.47 9.94 0.40
C SER A 187 -18.12 8.65 0.90
N ASN A 188 -18.90 7.94 0.09
CA ASN A 188 -19.59 6.73 0.55
C ASN A 188 -18.58 5.66 0.95
N ALA A 189 -17.70 5.26 0.03
CA ALA A 189 -16.65 4.27 0.28
C ALA A 189 -15.76 4.65 1.47
N LEU A 190 -15.33 5.91 1.56
CA LEU A 190 -14.43 6.39 2.60
C LEU A 190 -15.09 6.58 3.97
N SER A 191 -16.42 6.71 4.01
CA SER A 191 -17.20 6.85 5.25
C SER A 191 -17.75 5.52 5.77
N SER A 192 -17.51 4.42 5.06
CA SER A 192 -17.96 3.10 5.48
C SER A 192 -17.24 2.64 6.76
N PRO A 193 -17.95 1.88 7.61
CA PRO A 193 -17.50 1.62 8.97
C PRO A 193 -16.26 0.72 9.04
N ILE A 194 -15.45 0.91 10.08
CA ILE A 194 -14.39 -0.01 10.45
C ILE A 194 -14.89 -0.92 11.56
N THR A 195 -14.93 -2.22 11.27
CA THR A 195 -15.25 -3.26 12.25
C THR A 195 -13.97 -3.89 12.78
N TYR A 196 -13.67 -3.68 14.06
CA TYR A 196 -12.54 -4.38 14.68
C TYR A 196 -12.96 -5.76 15.15
N TRP A 197 -12.22 -6.77 14.71
CA TRP A 197 -12.40 -8.15 15.14
C TRP A 197 -11.08 -8.79 15.55
N GLY A 198 -11.07 -10.12 15.71
CA GLY A 198 -9.94 -10.88 16.24
C GLY A 198 -8.75 -11.02 15.30
N LYS A 199 -8.25 -12.26 15.20
CA LYS A 199 -7.05 -12.62 14.42
C LYS A 199 -7.36 -12.94 12.96
N GLU A 200 -8.55 -12.59 12.48
CA GLU A 200 -8.91 -12.81 11.08
C GLU A 200 -8.18 -11.79 10.20
N ARG A 201 -7.93 -12.18 8.95
CA ARG A 201 -7.30 -11.31 7.96
C ARG A 201 -8.19 -10.07 7.76
N ALA A 202 -7.57 -8.94 7.49
CA ALA A 202 -8.30 -7.77 7.06
C ALA A 202 -9.07 -8.06 5.75
N GLU A 203 -10.26 -7.49 5.62
CA GLU A 203 -11.07 -7.59 4.41
C GLU A 203 -12.00 -6.39 4.22
N SER A 204 -12.38 -6.15 2.97
CA SER A 204 -13.43 -5.22 2.56
C SER A 204 -14.72 -5.97 2.24
N ASN A 205 -15.85 -5.32 2.53
CA ASN A 205 -17.19 -5.89 2.32
C ASN A 205 -17.94 -5.23 1.14
N SER A 206 -17.23 -4.46 0.31
CA SER A 206 -17.77 -3.84 -0.89
C SER A 206 -17.83 -4.82 -2.05
N HIS A 207 -18.84 -4.65 -2.90
CA HIS A 207 -19.05 -5.52 -4.05
C HIS A 207 -19.70 -4.75 -5.19
N THR A 208 -19.28 -5.03 -6.42
CA THR A 208 -20.05 -4.71 -7.62
C THR A 208 -20.90 -5.92 -8.02
N ILE A 209 -22.19 -5.71 -8.19
CA ILE A 209 -23.18 -6.75 -8.50
C ILE A 209 -23.79 -6.45 -9.86
N GLU A 210 -23.81 -7.44 -10.74
CA GLU A 210 -24.61 -7.41 -11.96
C GLU A 210 -25.98 -8.05 -11.70
N MET A 211 -27.02 -7.27 -11.92
CA MET A 211 -28.43 -7.63 -11.78
C MET A 211 -29.01 -8.05 -13.15
N PRO A 212 -30.21 -8.67 -13.17
CA PRO A 212 -30.87 -9.06 -14.41
C PRO A 212 -30.98 -7.87 -15.38
N GLY A 213 -30.72 -8.11 -16.67
CA GLY A 213 -30.70 -7.05 -17.69
C GLY A 213 -29.40 -6.23 -17.74
N GLY A 214 -28.34 -6.67 -17.05
CA GLY A 214 -27.01 -6.04 -17.11
C GLY A 214 -26.92 -4.72 -16.34
N ILE A 215 -27.85 -4.47 -15.41
CA ILE A 215 -27.79 -3.33 -14.50
C ILE A 215 -26.71 -3.63 -13.46
N ARG A 216 -25.75 -2.72 -13.29
CA ARG A 216 -24.68 -2.88 -12.30
C ARG A 216 -24.93 -1.96 -11.11
N ILE A 217 -24.92 -2.54 -9.92
CA ILE A 217 -25.08 -1.84 -8.65
C ILE A 217 -23.84 -2.07 -7.79
N GLN A 218 -23.60 -1.18 -6.85
CA GLN A 218 -22.45 -1.24 -5.94
C GLN A 218 -22.92 -1.27 -4.50
N THR A 219 -22.17 -1.96 -3.67
CA THR A 219 -22.35 -1.98 -2.22
C THR A 219 -21.04 -1.56 -1.56
N SER A 220 -21.14 -0.79 -0.49
CA SER A 220 -20.02 -0.46 0.38
C SER A 220 -20.51 -0.66 1.81
N LYS A 221 -19.87 -1.57 2.51
CA LYS A 221 -20.27 -2.01 3.86
C LYS A 221 -19.16 -1.81 4.87
N GLY A 222 -18.00 -1.35 4.41
CA GLY A 222 -16.87 -1.05 5.26
C GLY A 222 -15.89 -2.20 5.34
N ILE A 223 -14.86 -1.94 6.12
CA ILE A 223 -13.71 -2.83 6.24
C ILE A 223 -13.72 -3.48 7.61
N SER A 224 -13.12 -4.65 7.68
CA SER A 224 -12.94 -5.37 8.92
C SER A 224 -11.47 -5.66 9.13
N ILE A 225 -10.96 -5.32 10.31
CA ILE A 225 -9.52 -5.33 10.60
C ILE A 225 -9.24 -5.80 12.02
N SER A 226 -8.02 -6.26 12.28
CA SER A 226 -7.55 -6.41 13.65
C SER A 226 -7.17 -5.05 14.26
N LYS A 227 -7.13 -4.94 15.59
CA LYS A 227 -6.71 -3.69 16.25
C LYS A 227 -5.22 -3.36 16.11
N ALA A 228 -4.42 -4.35 15.70
CA ALA A 228 -2.97 -4.23 15.54
C ALA A 228 -2.56 -4.05 14.07
N GLU A 229 -3.51 -3.81 13.17
CA GLU A 229 -3.20 -3.57 11.76
C GLU A 229 -2.38 -2.30 11.54
N GLU A 230 -1.61 -2.32 10.47
CA GLU A 230 -0.84 -1.17 9.99
C GLU A 230 -1.71 -0.25 9.11
N ALA A 231 -1.36 1.03 9.06
CA ALA A 231 -2.02 1.98 8.16
C ALA A 231 -2.04 1.52 6.69
N ARG A 232 -0.98 0.84 6.23
CA ARG A 232 -0.91 0.24 4.89
C ARG A 232 -2.08 -0.71 4.61
N VAL A 233 -2.43 -1.56 5.57
CA VAL A 233 -3.55 -2.51 5.44
C VAL A 233 -4.88 -1.76 5.40
N ILE A 234 -5.04 -0.69 6.19
CA ILE A 234 -6.24 0.16 6.10
C ILE A 234 -6.38 0.79 4.71
N PHE A 235 -5.27 1.28 4.13
CA PHE A 235 -5.25 1.78 2.75
C PHE A 235 -5.60 0.69 1.72
N HIS A 236 -5.13 -0.54 1.92
CA HIS A 236 -5.46 -1.70 1.08
C HIS A 236 -6.97 -1.96 1.08
N GLU A 237 -7.57 -2.13 2.27
CA GLU A 237 -8.99 -2.48 2.36
C GLU A 237 -9.91 -1.35 1.89
N TYR A 238 -9.59 -0.09 2.18
CA TYR A 238 -10.35 1.03 1.59
C TYR A 238 -10.13 1.14 0.08
N GLY A 239 -9.01 0.64 -0.44
CA GLY A 239 -8.80 0.48 -1.87
C GLY A 239 -9.88 -0.41 -2.50
N HIS A 240 -10.20 -1.55 -1.87
CA HIS A 240 -11.32 -2.38 -2.31
C HIS A 240 -12.68 -1.68 -2.13
N GLU A 241 -12.91 -0.92 -1.05
CA GLU A 241 -14.13 -0.12 -0.89
C GLU A 241 -14.31 0.89 -2.02
N ILE A 242 -13.23 1.48 -2.52
CA ILE A 242 -13.26 2.46 -3.62
C ILE A 242 -13.45 1.78 -4.97
N GLU A 243 -12.68 0.73 -5.27
CA GLU A 243 -12.79 -0.01 -6.52
C GLU A 243 -14.19 -0.61 -6.70
N ASN A 244 -14.68 -1.34 -5.71
CA ASN A 244 -15.98 -2.02 -5.81
C ASN A 244 -17.16 -1.12 -5.43
N GLY A 245 -16.89 0.03 -4.81
CA GLY A 245 -17.88 1.07 -4.49
C GLY A 245 -18.17 2.02 -5.65
N ASN A 246 -17.47 1.86 -6.79
CA ASN A 246 -17.66 2.63 -8.00
C ASN A 246 -17.54 1.74 -9.26
N VAL A 247 -18.64 1.54 -9.99
CA VAL A 247 -18.66 0.69 -11.22
C VAL A 247 -17.62 1.11 -12.28
N GLU A 248 -17.36 2.41 -12.44
CA GLU A 248 -16.37 2.90 -13.40
C GLU A 248 -14.94 2.61 -12.92
N ALA A 249 -14.65 2.78 -11.62
CA ALA A 249 -13.36 2.40 -11.05
C ALA A 249 -13.10 0.88 -11.19
N HIS A 250 -14.13 0.07 -10.92
CA HIS A 250 -14.10 -1.39 -11.11
C HIS A 250 -13.76 -1.77 -12.55
N ASP A 251 -14.41 -1.13 -13.54
CA ASP A 251 -14.14 -1.37 -14.96
C ASP A 251 -12.71 -0.99 -15.35
N LEU A 252 -12.23 0.18 -14.91
CA LEU A 252 -10.88 0.64 -15.19
C LEU A 252 -9.81 -0.29 -14.61
N CYS A 253 -9.99 -0.78 -13.37
CA CYS A 253 -9.06 -1.72 -12.74
C CYS A 253 -9.08 -3.09 -13.41
N THR A 254 -10.27 -3.57 -13.78
CA THR A 254 -10.43 -4.83 -14.52
C THR A 254 -9.74 -4.77 -15.89
N GLU A 255 -9.95 -3.71 -16.65
CA GLU A 255 -9.30 -3.52 -17.96
C GLU A 255 -7.79 -3.37 -17.83
N PHE A 256 -7.32 -2.61 -16.84
CA PHE A 256 -5.89 -2.49 -16.58
C PHE A 256 -5.26 -3.85 -16.29
N LEU A 257 -5.84 -4.66 -15.40
CA LEU A 257 -5.35 -6.01 -15.10
C LEU A 257 -5.31 -6.89 -16.36
N ASN A 258 -6.38 -6.86 -17.14
CA ASN A 258 -6.48 -7.64 -18.38
C ASN A 258 -5.44 -7.21 -19.41
N LYS A 259 -5.21 -5.90 -19.57
CA LYS A 259 -4.19 -5.35 -20.46
C LYS A 259 -2.78 -5.76 -20.01
N ARG A 260 -2.47 -5.59 -18.73
CA ARG A 260 -1.15 -5.86 -18.16
C ARG A 260 -0.80 -7.35 -18.22
N THR A 261 -1.78 -8.23 -18.04
CA THR A 261 -1.58 -9.68 -18.05
C THR A 261 -1.95 -10.35 -19.38
N ALA A 262 -2.15 -9.55 -20.44
CA ALA A 262 -2.54 -10.06 -21.75
C ALA A 262 -1.42 -10.94 -22.35
N GLY A 263 -1.76 -12.18 -22.73
CA GLY A 263 -0.80 -13.13 -23.29
C GLY A 263 0.10 -13.80 -22.24
N GLU A 264 0.02 -13.40 -20.97
CA GLU A 264 0.74 -14.08 -19.89
C GLU A 264 0.08 -15.40 -19.52
N LYS A 265 0.91 -16.32 -19.03
CA LYS A 265 0.43 -17.60 -18.52
C LYS A 265 -0.21 -17.38 -17.15
N VAL A 266 -1.43 -17.89 -16.97
CA VAL A 266 -2.07 -17.98 -15.66
C VAL A 266 -1.48 -19.15 -14.90
N GLU A 267 -0.97 -18.91 -13.69
CA GLU A 267 -0.41 -19.95 -12.83
C GLU A 267 -1.14 -20.04 -11.49
N LYS A 268 -1.29 -21.28 -11.00
CA LYS A 268 -1.85 -21.58 -9.69
C LYS A 268 -0.89 -21.13 -8.60
N PHE A 269 -1.40 -20.37 -7.63
CA PHE A 269 -0.57 -19.80 -6.57
C PHE A 269 0.11 -20.84 -5.70
N GLN A 270 -0.56 -21.95 -5.40
CA GLN A 270 0.04 -23.07 -4.65
C GLN A 270 1.27 -23.68 -5.35
N LYS A 271 1.37 -23.57 -6.68
CA LYS A 271 2.49 -24.08 -7.46
C LYS A 271 3.69 -23.14 -7.41
N VAL A 272 3.45 -21.84 -7.62
CA VAL A 272 4.50 -20.82 -7.79
C VAL A 272 4.94 -20.17 -6.48
N MET A 273 4.07 -20.14 -5.46
CA MET A 273 4.31 -19.52 -4.14
C MET A 273 4.09 -20.54 -3.02
N ARG A 274 4.95 -21.56 -2.96
CA ARG A 274 4.87 -22.62 -1.94
C ARG A 274 5.11 -22.03 -0.54
N GLY A 275 4.26 -22.40 0.42
CA GLY A 275 4.34 -21.94 1.82
C GLY A 275 3.35 -20.84 2.22
N TYR A 276 2.77 -20.12 1.24
CA TYR A 276 1.83 -19.02 1.49
C TYR A 276 0.37 -19.44 1.79
N ARG A 277 0.09 -20.75 1.85
CA ARG A 277 -1.23 -21.33 2.18
C ARG A 277 -2.39 -20.84 1.28
N TYR A 278 -2.08 -20.41 0.06
CA TYR A 278 -3.07 -20.10 -0.96
C TYR A 278 -4.03 -21.29 -1.20
N LYS A 279 -5.28 -20.99 -1.54
CA LYS A 279 -6.30 -21.98 -1.87
C LYS A 279 -6.08 -22.51 -3.29
N ALA A 280 -6.61 -23.70 -3.56
CA ALA A 280 -6.44 -24.39 -4.85
C ALA A 280 -7.05 -23.63 -6.04
N TRP A 281 -8.02 -22.75 -5.78
CA TRP A 281 -8.66 -21.93 -6.80
C TRP A 281 -7.91 -20.61 -7.08
N GLU A 282 -6.97 -20.20 -6.24
CA GLU A 282 -6.26 -18.94 -6.42
C GLU A 282 -5.21 -19.04 -7.53
N GLU A 283 -5.31 -18.14 -8.50
CA GLU A 283 -4.45 -18.06 -9.67
C GLU A 283 -4.37 -16.64 -10.22
N GLY A 284 -3.38 -16.42 -11.08
CA GLY A 284 -3.11 -15.12 -11.67
C GLY A 284 -1.84 -15.14 -12.50
N SER A 285 -1.43 -13.96 -12.93
CA SER A 285 -0.20 -13.74 -13.70
C SER A 285 0.51 -12.51 -13.14
N PRO A 286 1.82 -12.55 -12.91
CA PRO A 286 2.50 -11.55 -12.10
C PRO A 286 2.74 -10.22 -12.84
N ASP A 287 2.77 -10.23 -14.17
CA ASP A 287 3.26 -9.10 -14.98
C ASP A 287 4.60 -8.55 -14.39
N ASN A 288 4.93 -7.29 -14.67
CA ASN A 288 6.01 -6.54 -14.06
C ASN A 288 5.63 -5.84 -12.75
N PHE A 289 4.49 -6.19 -12.13
CA PHE A 289 4.09 -5.60 -10.84
C PHE A 289 5.19 -5.69 -9.77
N GLY A 290 5.98 -6.77 -9.81
CA GLY A 290 7.10 -7.01 -8.90
C GLY A 290 8.17 -5.91 -8.91
N LYS A 291 8.32 -5.17 -10.01
CA LYS A 291 9.30 -4.07 -10.12
C LYS A 291 9.00 -2.95 -9.12
N ALA A 292 7.74 -2.55 -9.01
CA ALA A 292 7.34 -1.50 -8.08
C ALA A 292 7.54 -1.93 -6.62
N PHE A 293 7.17 -3.18 -6.30
CA PHE A 293 7.38 -3.74 -4.97
C PHE A 293 8.86 -3.86 -4.61
N ALA A 294 9.72 -4.28 -5.53
CA ALA A 294 11.16 -4.40 -5.28
C ALA A 294 11.81 -3.06 -4.89
N GLU A 295 11.39 -1.97 -5.54
CA GLU A 295 11.94 -0.64 -5.31
C GLU A 295 11.40 0.01 -4.03
N ILE A 296 10.12 -0.21 -3.73
CA ILE A 296 9.41 0.47 -2.63
C ILE A 296 9.48 -0.33 -1.33
N TYR A 297 9.32 -1.65 -1.43
CA TYR A 297 9.28 -2.64 -0.35
C TYR A 297 10.28 -3.79 -0.57
N PRO A 298 11.60 -3.51 -0.61
CA PRO A 298 12.62 -4.53 -0.88
C PRO A 298 12.65 -5.66 0.16
N GLU A 299 12.07 -5.45 1.33
CA GLU A 299 11.93 -6.47 2.38
C GLU A 299 10.78 -7.46 2.18
N ARG A 300 9.84 -7.17 1.28
CA ARG A 300 8.71 -8.06 0.99
C ARG A 300 9.09 -9.08 -0.08
N ASP A 301 8.42 -10.22 -0.06
CA ASP A 301 8.45 -11.15 -1.18
C ASP A 301 7.77 -10.50 -2.40
N THR A 302 8.59 -9.99 -3.30
CA THR A 302 8.16 -9.27 -4.51
C THR A 302 7.45 -10.18 -5.50
N THR A 303 7.82 -11.48 -5.52
CA THR A 303 7.13 -12.48 -6.35
C THR A 303 5.71 -12.66 -5.82
N ASN A 304 5.57 -12.80 -4.50
CA ASN A 304 4.27 -12.91 -3.87
C ASN A 304 3.39 -11.68 -4.14
N CYS A 305 3.96 -10.48 -4.00
CA CYS A 305 3.22 -9.25 -4.26
C CYS A 305 2.78 -9.15 -5.73
N ALA A 306 3.66 -9.50 -6.68
CA ALA A 306 3.36 -9.44 -8.11
C ALA A 306 2.20 -10.36 -8.50
N TYR A 307 2.29 -11.64 -8.12
CA TYR A 307 1.21 -12.59 -8.36
C TYR A 307 -0.09 -12.19 -7.67
N TYR A 308 0.00 -11.69 -6.43
CA TYR A 308 -1.19 -11.26 -5.70
C TYR A 308 -1.87 -10.06 -6.38
N THR A 309 -1.13 -9.04 -6.81
CA THR A 309 -1.68 -7.93 -7.63
C THR A 309 -2.32 -8.44 -8.93
N GLY A 310 -1.67 -9.42 -9.56
CA GLY A 310 -2.13 -10.06 -10.79
C GLY A 310 -3.19 -11.15 -10.63
N LYS A 311 -3.77 -11.28 -9.43
CA LYS A 311 -4.75 -12.32 -9.10
C LYS A 311 -6.02 -12.15 -9.92
N ARG A 312 -6.53 -13.27 -10.44
CA ARG A 312 -7.81 -13.33 -11.15
C ARG A 312 -8.86 -13.94 -10.23
N TYR A 313 -9.90 -13.16 -9.96
CA TYR A 313 -11.07 -13.64 -9.24
C TYR A 313 -12.13 -14.16 -10.22
N GLY A 314 -12.85 -15.20 -9.81
CA GLY A 314 -14.04 -15.66 -10.52
C GLY A 314 -15.26 -14.84 -10.12
N GLU A 315 -16.22 -14.69 -11.03
CA GLU A 315 -17.55 -14.18 -10.69
C GLU A 315 -18.26 -15.19 -9.77
N THR A 316 -19.04 -14.69 -8.82
CA THR A 316 -19.78 -15.54 -7.88
C THR A 316 -21.28 -15.31 -8.06
N GLN A 317 -22.06 -16.37 -8.30
CA GLN A 317 -23.51 -16.26 -8.44
C GLN A 317 -24.15 -15.82 -7.12
N LEU A 318 -25.02 -14.80 -7.20
CA LEU A 318 -25.86 -14.33 -6.09
C LEU A 318 -27.30 -14.86 -6.22
N GLY A 319 -27.73 -15.18 -7.43
CA GLY A 319 -29.04 -15.76 -7.73
C GLY A 319 -29.10 -16.27 -9.17
N PRO A 320 -30.28 -16.69 -9.67
CA PRO A 320 -30.41 -17.28 -11.00
C PRO A 320 -29.95 -16.37 -12.15
N ASN A 321 -30.04 -15.05 -11.96
CA ASN A 321 -29.79 -14.04 -12.98
C ASN A 321 -28.96 -12.85 -12.43
N SER A 322 -28.23 -13.06 -11.33
CA SER A 322 -27.40 -12.02 -10.72
C SER A 322 -26.11 -12.60 -10.16
N LYS A 323 -25.03 -11.81 -10.26
CA LYS A 323 -23.69 -12.24 -9.86
C LYS A 323 -22.88 -11.10 -9.26
N PHE A 324 -22.04 -11.45 -8.31
CA PHE A 324 -20.90 -10.64 -7.92
C PHE A 324 -19.88 -10.65 -9.04
N LEU A 325 -19.48 -9.47 -9.48
CA LEU A 325 -18.40 -9.34 -10.45
C LEU A 325 -17.07 -9.56 -9.77
N ALA A 326 -16.12 -10.11 -10.53
CA ALA A 326 -14.77 -10.36 -10.06
C ALA A 326 -14.10 -9.04 -9.66
N SER A 327 -13.70 -8.91 -8.39
CA SER A 327 -12.83 -7.83 -7.91
C SER A 327 -11.40 -8.00 -8.44
N THR A 328 -10.58 -6.97 -8.34
CA THR A 328 -9.13 -7.08 -8.57
C THR A 328 -8.34 -6.70 -7.32
N GLU A 329 -7.02 -6.93 -7.34
CA GLU A 329 -6.07 -6.40 -6.36
C GLU A 329 -5.34 -5.15 -6.88
N VAL A 330 -5.73 -4.65 -8.06
CA VAL A 330 -5.00 -3.56 -8.73
C VAL A 330 -5.08 -2.28 -7.92
N TYR A 331 -6.29 -1.90 -7.48
CA TYR A 331 -6.43 -0.65 -6.77
C TYR A 331 -5.90 -0.75 -5.34
N SER A 332 -6.28 -1.80 -4.60
CA SER A 332 -5.83 -2.03 -3.22
C SER A 332 -4.32 -2.08 -3.08
N MET A 333 -3.63 -2.83 -3.94
CA MET A 333 -2.16 -2.93 -3.93
C MET A 333 -1.50 -1.64 -4.40
N GLY A 334 -2.10 -0.95 -5.38
CA GLY A 334 -1.63 0.36 -5.83
C GLY A 334 -1.74 1.43 -4.74
N MET A 335 -2.78 1.38 -3.89
CA MET A 335 -2.93 2.25 -2.73
C MET A 335 -1.84 2.02 -1.67
N GLU A 336 -1.36 0.78 -1.50
CA GLU A 336 -0.21 0.51 -0.63
C GLU A 336 1.05 1.19 -1.15
N LEU A 337 1.35 1.04 -2.45
CA LEU A 337 2.51 1.66 -3.10
C LEU A 337 2.43 3.19 -3.05
N LEU A 338 1.25 3.74 -3.35
CA LEU A 338 0.97 5.17 -3.28
C LEU A 338 1.16 5.71 -1.87
N TYR A 339 0.64 5.02 -0.85
CA TYR A 339 0.88 5.38 0.54
C TYR A 339 2.38 5.37 0.82
N ALA A 340 3.08 4.28 0.50
CA ALA A 340 4.49 4.07 0.86
C ALA A 340 5.45 5.14 0.33
N ASN A 341 5.40 5.40 -0.97
CA ASN A 341 6.28 6.35 -1.66
C ASN A 341 5.66 6.74 -3.01
N PRO A 342 4.84 7.80 -3.06
CA PRO A 342 4.17 8.25 -4.29
C PRO A 342 5.14 8.52 -5.44
N ALA A 343 6.30 9.12 -5.13
CA ALA A 343 7.27 9.51 -6.14
C ALA A 343 7.96 8.31 -6.78
N LYS A 344 8.42 7.36 -5.95
CA LYS A 344 9.03 6.14 -6.48
C LYS A 344 8.01 5.32 -7.26
N PHE A 345 6.75 5.26 -6.81
CA PHE A 345 5.69 4.56 -7.55
C PHE A 345 5.45 5.19 -8.93
N ALA A 346 5.32 6.51 -8.96
CA ALA A 346 5.21 7.32 -10.18
C ALA A 346 6.39 7.11 -11.15
N GLU A 347 7.60 6.93 -10.65
CA GLU A 347 8.79 6.69 -11.46
C GLU A 347 8.84 5.27 -12.04
N VAL A 348 8.57 4.25 -11.21
CA VAL A 348 8.87 2.85 -11.55
C VAL A 348 7.76 2.17 -12.35
N ASP A 349 6.50 2.55 -12.11
CA ASP A 349 5.31 2.10 -12.84
C ASP A 349 4.34 3.27 -13.06
N PRO A 350 4.64 4.15 -14.04
CA PRO A 350 3.88 5.37 -14.29
C PRO A 350 2.42 5.09 -14.67
N GLU A 351 2.17 4.03 -15.42
CA GLU A 351 0.82 3.67 -15.88
C GLU A 351 -0.07 3.24 -14.71
N TRP A 352 0.45 2.42 -13.80
CA TRP A 352 -0.30 2.03 -12.61
C TRP A 352 -0.51 3.23 -11.69
N PHE A 353 0.52 4.06 -11.48
CA PHE A 353 0.38 5.30 -10.70
C PHE A 353 -0.72 6.23 -11.25
N ASP A 354 -0.81 6.38 -12.58
CA ASP A 354 -1.84 7.19 -13.24
C ASP A 354 -3.24 6.64 -13.01
N LEU A 355 -3.41 5.32 -13.09
CA LEU A 355 -4.67 4.67 -12.76
C LEU A 355 -5.09 4.98 -11.32
N ILE A 356 -4.19 4.78 -10.36
CA ILE A 356 -4.51 4.95 -8.94
C ILE A 356 -4.82 6.41 -8.61
N SER A 357 -3.93 7.33 -8.96
CA SER A 357 -4.11 8.76 -8.68
C SER A 357 -5.29 9.35 -9.47
N GLY A 358 -5.51 8.89 -10.69
CA GLY A 358 -6.61 9.34 -11.55
C GLY A 358 -7.98 8.90 -11.05
N ILE A 359 -8.11 7.70 -10.49
CA ILE A 359 -9.33 7.26 -9.79
C ILE A 359 -9.48 8.05 -8.47
N ALA A 360 -8.42 8.20 -7.68
CA ALA A 360 -8.48 8.89 -6.38
C ALA A 360 -9.00 10.33 -6.50
N THR A 361 -8.51 11.08 -7.47
CA THR A 361 -8.92 12.47 -7.75
C THR A 361 -10.25 12.57 -8.48
N GLY A 362 -10.70 11.48 -9.12
CA GLY A 362 -11.84 11.46 -10.03
C GLY A 362 -11.51 11.86 -11.46
N ARG A 363 -10.24 12.18 -11.76
CA ARG A 363 -9.80 12.56 -13.11
C ARG A 363 -10.17 11.52 -14.18
N LEU A 364 -10.06 10.24 -13.84
CA LEU A 364 -10.42 9.12 -14.74
C LEU A 364 -11.89 8.69 -14.63
N LEU A 365 -12.67 9.24 -13.69
CA LEU A 365 -14.04 8.82 -13.39
C LEU A 365 -15.07 9.74 -14.07
N LYS A 366 -14.98 9.86 -15.40
CA LYS A 366 -15.81 10.79 -16.18
C LYS A 366 -17.31 10.46 -16.10
N LYS A 367 -17.67 9.18 -16.24
CA LYS A 367 -19.09 8.74 -16.17
C LYS A 367 -19.68 9.00 -14.80
N THR A 368 -18.91 8.76 -13.75
CA THR A 368 -19.30 9.02 -12.36
C THR A 368 -19.51 10.52 -12.11
N ARG A 369 -18.61 11.35 -12.66
CA ARG A 369 -18.71 12.81 -12.57
C ARG A 369 -19.81 13.40 -13.46
N GLY A 370 -20.35 12.62 -14.39
CA GLY A 370 -21.35 13.09 -15.35
C GLY A 370 -20.77 14.03 -16.42
N VAL A 371 -19.46 13.96 -16.68
CA VAL A 371 -18.78 14.74 -17.72
C VAL A 371 -18.56 13.88 -18.97
N GLN A 372 -18.81 14.44 -20.15
CA GLN A 372 -18.60 13.76 -21.44
C GLN A 372 -17.12 13.75 -21.84
#